data_AF-A0A818A331-F1
#
_entry.id   AF-A0A818A331-F1
#
_cell.length_a   1.000
_cell.length_b   1.000
_cell.length_c   1.000
_cell.angle_alpha   90.00
_cell.angle_beta   90.00
_cell.angle_gamma   90.00
#
_symmetry.space_group_name_H-M   'P 1'
#
loop_
_entity.id
_entity.type
_entity.pdbx_description
1 polymer ?
#
loop_
_entity_poly.entity_id
_entity_poly.type
_entity_poly.pdbx_seq_one_letter_code
_entity_poly.pdbx_strand_id
1 'polypeptide(L)'
;MLDYKIEYESISSLNLCRGRKGSPVCMFTDICLSKFPPLDDINYKYCFECNRYTLLTNQHCSLCQRCVKAERNHCNTCNVCHLPNQCITTTNKKEHSLTNKQKKKKRN
;
A
#
# COMPACT_ATOMS: atom_id res chain seq x y z
N MET A 1 -6.97 -7.33 -9.11
CA MET A 1 -7.61 -6.52 -8.05
C MET A 1 -7.83 -5.12 -8.57
N LEU A 2 -9.06 -4.63 -8.53
CA LEU A 2 -9.42 -3.26 -8.92
C LEU A 2 -9.20 -2.29 -7.75
N ASP A 3 -8.91 -1.02 -8.06
CA ASP A 3 -8.69 0.03 -7.05
C ASP A 3 -9.98 0.77 -6.64
N TYR A 4 -11.15 0.26 -7.04
CA TYR A 4 -12.44 0.88 -6.74
C TYR A 4 -12.76 0.87 -5.26
N LYS A 5 -13.10 2.05 -4.73
CA LYS A 5 -13.65 2.22 -3.40
C LYS A 5 -15.12 1.81 -3.44
N ILE A 6 -15.44 0.71 -2.79
CA ILE A 6 -16.82 0.26 -2.62
C ILE A 6 -17.36 0.93 -1.36
N GLU A 7 -18.39 1.74 -1.50
CA GLU A 7 -19.11 2.33 -0.37
C GLU A 7 -20.46 1.62 -0.21
N TYR A 8 -20.88 1.37 1.03
CA TYR A 8 -22.19 0.79 1.34
C TYR A 8 -22.99 1.81 2.15
N GLU A 9 -24.30 1.86 1.93
CA GLU A 9 -25.19 2.78 2.64
C GLU A 9 -25.22 2.53 4.17
N SER A 10 -24.89 1.31 4.64
CA SER A 10 -24.97 0.93 6.05
C SER A 10 -23.62 0.82 6.78
N ILE A 11 -22.54 1.47 6.30
CA ILE A 11 -21.20 1.39 6.92
C ILE A 11 -21.22 1.79 8.41
N SER A 12 -22.19 2.60 8.82
CA SER A 12 -22.38 3.10 10.19
C SER A 12 -22.58 2.02 11.25
N SER A 13 -23.15 0.85 10.91
CA SER A 13 -23.41 -0.24 11.87
C SER A 13 -22.29 -1.27 11.95
N LEU A 14 -21.31 -1.21 11.04
CA LEU A 14 -20.08 -1.99 11.14
C LEU A 14 -19.12 -1.20 12.03
N ASN A 15 -18.90 -1.67 13.25
CA ASN A 15 -17.87 -1.16 14.17
C ASN A 15 -16.45 -1.37 13.60
N LEU A 16 -16.13 -0.77 12.44
CA LEU A 16 -14.81 -0.82 11.85
C LEU A 16 -13.90 0.09 12.68
N CYS A 17 -13.18 -0.57 13.58
CA CYS A 17 -12.05 -0.14 14.39
C CYS A 17 -11.57 1.30 14.13
N ARG A 18 -11.70 2.13 15.17
CA ARG A 18 -10.96 3.38 15.45
C ARG A 18 -9.87 3.69 14.40
N GLY A 19 -10.22 4.47 13.37
CA GLY A 19 -9.25 5.18 12.52
C GLY A 19 -9.16 4.78 11.04
N ARG A 20 -9.78 3.69 10.58
CA ARG A 20 -9.77 3.35 9.13
C ARG A 20 -11.04 3.82 8.43
N LYS A 21 -10.91 4.81 7.54
CA LYS A 21 -11.99 5.29 6.65
C LYS A 21 -11.98 4.45 5.36
N GLY A 22 -13.01 3.64 5.14
CA GLY A 22 -13.24 2.90 3.89
C GLY A 22 -13.68 1.44 4.09
N SER A 23 -14.38 0.89 3.11
CA SER A 23 -14.75 -0.54 3.07
C SER A 23 -13.51 -1.44 2.95
N PRO A 24 -13.48 -2.58 3.65
CA PRO A 24 -12.43 -3.58 3.46
C PRO A 24 -12.63 -4.40 2.17
N VAL A 25 -13.78 -4.28 1.52
CA VAL A 25 -14.14 -5.07 0.33
C VAL A 25 -13.41 -4.52 -0.89
N CYS A 26 -12.81 -5.42 -1.65
CA CYS A 26 -12.20 -5.14 -2.96
C CYS A 26 -12.68 -6.18 -3.98
N MET A 27 -12.74 -5.77 -5.25
CA MET A 27 -13.19 -6.65 -6.34
C MET A 27 -12.02 -7.35 -7.01
N PHE A 28 -12.15 -8.67 -7.17
CA PHE A 28 -11.24 -9.53 -7.92
C PHE A 28 -12.00 -10.10 -9.11
N THR A 29 -11.36 -10.07 -10.26
CA THR A 29 -11.95 -10.49 -11.53
C THR A 29 -10.82 -10.95 -12.44
N ASP A 30 -11.12 -11.97 -13.23
CA ASP A 30 -10.22 -12.53 -14.24
C ASP A 30 -10.36 -11.80 -15.59
N ILE A 31 -11.33 -10.88 -15.71
CA ILE A 31 -11.58 -10.07 -16.90
C ILE A 31 -10.54 -8.94 -16.97
N CYS A 32 -10.13 -8.55 -18.18
CA CYS A 32 -9.21 -7.44 -18.43
C CYS A 32 -9.65 -6.16 -17.68
N LEU A 33 -8.76 -5.60 -16.87
CA LEU A 33 -9.07 -4.47 -15.98
C LEU A 33 -9.37 -3.16 -16.74
N SER A 34 -9.00 -3.07 -18.02
CA SER A 34 -9.33 -1.93 -18.88
C SER A 34 -10.81 -1.87 -19.28
N LYS A 35 -11.54 -3.00 -19.21
CA LYS A 35 -12.96 -3.08 -19.59
C LYS A 35 -13.92 -2.56 -18.53
N PHE A 36 -13.41 -2.21 -17.36
CA PHE A 36 -14.19 -1.63 -16.29
C PHE A 36 -13.84 -0.15 -16.19
N PRO A 37 -14.53 0.78 -16.87
CA PRO A 37 -14.44 2.19 -16.54
C PRO A 37 -15.14 2.46 -15.19
N PRO A 38 -14.63 3.41 -14.39
CA PRO A 38 -15.33 3.89 -13.20
C PRO A 38 -16.64 4.56 -13.59
N LEU A 39 -17.60 4.60 -12.66
CA LEU A 39 -18.86 5.32 -12.86
C LEU A 39 -18.65 6.85 -12.80
N ASP A 40 -17.60 7.29 -12.12
CA ASP A 40 -17.21 8.69 -11.95
C ASP A 40 -15.74 8.94 -12.35
N ASP A 41 -15.51 9.90 -13.25
CA ASP A 41 -14.15 10.28 -13.68
C ASP A 41 -13.46 11.26 -12.71
N ILE A 42 -14.13 11.63 -11.61
CA ILE A 42 -13.62 12.60 -10.63
C ILE A 42 -12.48 12.00 -9.81
N ASN A 43 -12.61 10.73 -9.44
CA ASN A 43 -11.73 10.09 -8.46
C ASN A 43 -10.75 9.08 -9.07
N TYR A 44 -10.89 8.81 -10.36
CA TYR A 44 -10.17 7.75 -11.05
C TYR A 44 -9.54 8.27 -12.33
N LYS A 45 -8.45 7.63 -12.74
CA LYS A 45 -7.78 7.87 -14.01
C LYS A 45 -7.31 6.56 -14.61
N TYR A 46 -7.16 6.55 -15.92
CA TYR A 46 -6.58 5.42 -16.61
C TYR A 46 -5.05 5.47 -16.57
N CYS A 47 -4.41 4.34 -16.24
CA CYS A 47 -2.97 4.17 -16.34
C CYS A 47 -2.66 3.30 -17.56
N PHE A 48 -1.99 3.87 -18.56
CA PHE A 48 -1.61 3.18 -19.79
C PHE A 48 -0.60 2.05 -19.55
N GLU A 49 0.40 2.29 -18.71
CA GLU A 49 1.43 1.30 -18.36
C GLU A 49 0.83 0.06 -17.68
N CYS A 50 -0.17 0.25 -16.82
CA CYS A 50 -0.87 -0.84 -16.14
C CYS A 50 -2.11 -1.35 -16.89
N ASN A 51 -2.49 -0.72 -18.00
CA ASN A 51 -3.72 -1.01 -18.76
C ASN A 51 -4.97 -1.14 -17.85
N ARG A 52 -5.14 -0.23 -16.89
CA ARG A 52 -6.24 -0.27 -15.92
C ARG A 52 -6.59 1.10 -15.34
N TYR A 53 -7.80 1.23 -14.83
CA TYR A 53 -8.19 2.40 -14.02
C TYR A 53 -7.65 2.30 -12.60
N THR A 54 -7.21 3.44 -12.08
CA THR A 54 -6.60 3.59 -10.75
C THR A 54 -7.11 4.88 -10.11
N LEU A 55 -6.93 5.03 -8.80
CA LEU A 55 -7.26 6.29 -8.13
C LEU A 55 -6.46 7.46 -8.75
N LEU A 56 -7.10 8.61 -8.87
CA LEU A 56 -6.50 9.84 -9.40
C LEU A 56 -5.18 10.19 -8.69
N THR A 57 -5.12 9.95 -7.37
CA THR A 57 -3.96 10.20 -6.51
C THR A 57 -2.85 9.16 -6.62
N ASN A 58 -3.06 8.04 -7.30
CA ASN A 58 -2.01 7.05 -7.49
C ASN A 58 -1.04 7.50 -8.60
N GLN A 59 0.23 7.15 -8.47
CA GLN A 59 1.27 7.33 -9.49
C GLN A 59 1.85 5.97 -9.88
N HIS A 60 2.14 5.80 -11.17
CA HIS A 60 2.79 4.60 -11.65
C HIS A 60 4.27 4.61 -11.24
N CYS A 61 4.73 3.55 -10.60
CA CYS A 61 6.15 3.34 -10.33
C CYS A 61 6.72 2.39 -11.38
N SER A 62 7.57 2.90 -12.26
CA SER A 62 8.19 2.12 -13.34
C SER A 62 9.11 1.00 -12.82
N LEU A 63 9.72 1.18 -11.63
CA LEU A 63 10.56 0.16 -11.01
C LEU A 63 9.75 -1.01 -10.44
N CYS A 64 8.56 -0.73 -9.89
CA CYS A 64 7.65 -1.78 -9.40
C CYS A 64 6.63 -2.25 -10.44
N GLN A 65 6.59 -1.61 -11.63
CA GLN A 65 5.60 -1.87 -12.69
C GLN A 65 4.15 -1.85 -12.19
N ARG A 66 3.84 -0.94 -11.26
CA ARG A 66 2.50 -0.84 -10.65
C ARG A 66 2.19 0.56 -10.15
N CYS A 67 0.91 0.90 -10.15
CA CYS A 67 0.43 2.11 -9.49
C CYS A 67 0.47 1.99 -7.97
N VAL A 68 1.07 3.00 -7.33
CA VAL A 68 1.18 3.15 -5.89
C VAL A 68 0.64 4.52 -5.51
N LYS A 69 0.32 4.74 -4.23
CA LYS A 69 -0.08 6.07 -3.76
C LYS A 69 1.07 7.07 -3.96
N ALA A 70 0.76 8.30 -4.37
CA ALA A 70 1.76 9.34 -4.64
C ALA A 70 2.68 9.65 -3.44
N GLU A 71 2.23 9.42 -2.20
CA GLU A 71 3.08 9.67 -1.03
C GLU A 71 4.15 8.60 -0.80
N ARG A 72 4.20 7.53 -1.63
CA ARG A 72 5.16 6.44 -1.48
C ARG A 72 6.33 6.60 -2.45
N ASN A 73 7.54 6.52 -1.93
CA ASN A 73 8.77 6.55 -2.71
C ASN A 73 9.31 5.12 -2.91
N HIS A 74 9.81 4.84 -4.11
CA HIS A 74 10.48 3.57 -4.39
C HIS A 74 11.83 3.52 -3.67
N CYS A 75 12.10 2.43 -2.96
CA CYS A 75 13.39 2.17 -2.35
C CYS A 75 14.14 1.10 -3.16
N ASN A 76 15.27 1.47 -3.78
CA ASN A 76 16.10 0.53 -4.55
C ASN A 76 16.72 -0.58 -3.68
N THR A 77 16.87 -0.35 -2.37
CA THR A 77 17.40 -1.38 -1.47
C THR A 77 16.36 -2.44 -1.11
N CYS A 78 15.09 -2.04 -0.98
CA CYS A 78 13.99 -2.97 -0.67
C CYS A 78 13.26 -3.46 -1.94
N ASN A 79 13.50 -2.83 -3.09
CA ASN A 79 12.78 -3.00 -4.35
C ASN A 79 11.25 -2.80 -4.23
N VAL A 80 10.80 -2.00 -3.26
CA VAL A 80 9.37 -1.76 -2.99
C VAL A 80 9.13 -0.28 -2.65
N CYS A 81 7.95 0.22 -3.00
CA CYS A 81 7.49 1.57 -2.61
C CYS A 81 6.99 1.61 -1.17
N HIS A 82 7.52 2.54 -0.38
CA HIS A 82 7.16 2.74 1.03
C HIS A 82 6.88 4.21 1.31
N LEU A 83 6.18 4.49 2.41
CA LEU A 83 6.10 5.86 2.89
C LEU A 83 7.50 6.31 3.38
N PRO A 84 7.75 7.63 3.43
CA PRO A 84 8.95 8.17 4.05
C PRO A 84 9.17 7.55 5.45
N ASN A 85 10.41 7.17 5.77
CA ASN A 85 10.79 6.56 7.05
C ASN A 85 10.22 5.17 7.37
N GLN A 86 9.65 4.46 6.39
CA GLN A 86 9.20 3.06 6.56
C GLN A 86 10.07 2.05 5.81
N CYS A 87 11.29 2.43 5.44
CA CYS A 87 12.23 1.54 4.77
C CYS A 87 12.80 0.50 5.76
N ILE A 88 12.88 -0.77 5.35
CA ILE A 88 13.37 -1.89 6.18
C ILE A 88 14.81 -1.65 6.66
N THR A 89 15.63 -0.94 5.89
CA THR A 89 17.01 -0.62 6.31
C THR A 89 17.08 0.40 7.45
N THR A 90 16.00 1.15 7.70
CA THR A 90 15.93 2.13 8.80
C THR A 90 15.50 1.50 10.13
N THR A 91 14.84 0.34 10.11
CA THR A 91 14.46 -0.37 11.34
C THR A 91 15.66 -1.03 12.01
N ASN A 92 16.69 -1.42 11.25
CA ASN A 92 17.94 -1.97 11.79
C ASN A 92 18.84 -0.95 12.54
N LYS A 93 18.56 0.36 12.47
CA LYS A 93 19.28 1.36 13.27
C LYS A 93 18.68 1.60 14.66
N LYS A 94 17.47 1.11 14.94
CA LYS A 94 16.85 1.25 16.28
C LYS A 94 17.17 0.10 17.24
N GLU A 95 17.69 -1.03 16.76
CA GLU A 95 18.09 -2.15 17.63
C GLU A 95 19.57 -2.10 18.04
N HIS A 96 20.40 -1.28 17.39
CA HIS A 96 21.83 -1.23 17.70
C HIS A 96 22.23 -0.15 18.74
N SER A 97 21.29 0.27 19.59
CA SER A 97 21.54 1.17 20.73
C SER A 97 21.04 0.66 22.09
N LEU A 98 20.55 -0.58 22.17
CA LEU A 98 20.43 -1.29 23.47
C LEU A 98 21.67 -2.18 23.68
N THR A 99 22.74 -1.48 24.05
CA THR A 99 23.73 -1.87 25.08
C THR A 99 24.15 -3.34 25.19
N ASN A 100 25.40 -3.56 24.79
CA ASN A 100 26.36 -4.47 25.43
C ASN A 100 26.18 -4.54 26.97
N LYS A 101 25.62 -5.66 27.45
CA LYS A 101 25.77 -6.28 28.80
C LYS A 101 24.82 -7.49 28.78
N GLN A 102 25.17 -8.77 28.87
CA GLN A 102 26.35 -9.48 29.35
C GLN A 102 26.38 -10.84 28.64
N LYS A 103 27.40 -11.13 27.81
CA LYS A 103 27.80 -12.52 27.51
C LYS A 103 28.79 -12.95 28.60
N LYS A 104 28.32 -13.60 29.66
CA LYS A 104 29.19 -14.39 30.56
C LYS A 104 28.39 -15.51 31.23
N LYS A 105 29.06 -16.68 31.34
CA LYS A 105 28.60 -18.02 31.74
C LYS A 105 27.89 -18.75 30.59
N LYS A 106 28.55 -19.52 29.72
CA LYS A 106 29.64 -20.52 29.89
C LYS A 106 29.30 -21.51 31.01
N ARG A 107 29.00 -22.75 30.56
CA ARG A 107 29.31 -24.04 31.20
C ARG A 107 28.87 -24.20 32.65
N ASN A 108 27.84 -25.02 32.88
CA ASN A 108 28.02 -26.43 33.23
C ASN A 108 26.69 -27.17 33.04
#